data_AF-A0A495VXQ7-F1
#
_entry.id   AF-A0A495VXQ7-F1
#
_cell.length_a   1.000
_cell.length_b   1.000
_cell.length_c   1.000
_cell.angle_alpha   90.00
_cell.angle_beta   90.00
_cell.angle_gamma   90.00
#
_symmetry.space_group_name_H-M   'P 1'
#
loop_
_entity.id
_entity.type
_entity.pdbx_description
1 polymer ?
#
loop_
_entity_poly.entity_id
_entity_poly.type
_entity_poly.pdbx_seq_one_letter_code
_entity_poly.pdbx_strand_id
1 'polypeptide(L)'
;MSKLARVLTTTLAAAAASFAFTAGAAQATPEPDVYLYTGTLAHCTDTGEHGVDGGVFSDYTCRNGVAGYSVLVEPTYGSFTDVDLNTFDGPDGQTNCQFAGNNGRNEGVWSSYTCQLGIVGWILIVSN
;
A
#
# COMPACT_ATOMS: atom_id res chain seq x y z
N MET A 1 36.56 67.28 29.84
CA MET A 1 35.18 67.80 30.00
C MET A 1 34.62 68.10 28.63
N SER A 2 33.53 67.42 28.25
CA SER A 2 32.46 67.90 27.33
C SER A 2 32.85 68.32 25.91
N LYS A 3 32.10 68.16 24.83
CA LYS A 3 30.78 67.63 24.45
C LYS A 3 30.66 68.01 22.94
N LEU A 4 29.81 67.31 22.17
CA LEU A 4 29.24 67.74 20.86
C LEU A 4 30.22 67.65 19.65
N ALA A 5 29.85 67.27 18.43
CA ALA A 5 28.59 66.96 17.74
C ALA A 5 28.95 65.99 16.59
N ARG A 6 28.25 64.86 16.39
CA ARG A 6 27.06 64.69 15.52
C ARG A 6 27.25 65.18 14.08
N VAL A 7 27.11 64.26 13.10
CA VAL A 7 26.49 64.34 11.74
C VAL A 7 27.04 63.13 10.95
N LEU A 8 26.28 62.03 10.79
CA LEU A 8 25.45 61.65 9.60
C LEU A 8 26.33 61.54 8.33
N THR A 9 26.32 60.53 7.45
CA THR A 9 25.51 59.33 7.20
C THR A 9 26.12 58.70 5.95
N THR A 10 26.33 57.39 5.91
CA THR A 10 26.07 56.61 4.69
C THR A 10 25.76 55.18 5.09
N THR A 11 24.47 54.89 5.04
CA THR A 11 23.86 53.57 4.99
C THR A 11 24.46 52.72 3.87
N LEU A 12 24.83 51.48 4.17
CA LEU A 12 24.66 50.38 3.24
C LEU A 12 24.07 49.20 4.01
N ALA A 13 22.78 49.00 3.74
CA ALA A 13 22.01 47.87 4.18
C ALA A 13 22.54 46.59 3.50
N ALA A 14 22.79 45.56 4.31
CA ALA A 14 22.87 44.19 3.83
C ALA A 14 22.18 43.30 4.88
N ALA A 15 20.85 43.33 4.85
CA ALA A 15 20.05 42.24 5.38
C ALA A 15 19.67 41.36 4.19
N ALA A 16 20.21 40.15 4.14
CA ALA A 16 19.58 39.04 3.43
C ALA A 16 19.70 37.83 4.36
N ALA A 17 18.57 37.54 5.01
CA ALA A 17 18.41 36.41 5.89
C ALA A 17 18.70 35.11 5.13
N SER A 18 19.63 34.32 5.66
CA SER A 18 19.80 32.93 5.25
C SER A 18 18.55 32.17 5.68
N PHE A 19 17.53 32.10 4.81
CA PHE A 19 16.48 31.11 4.95
C PHE A 19 17.12 29.74 4.70
N ALA A 20 17.61 29.13 5.76
CA ALA A 20 17.87 27.70 5.78
C ALA A 20 16.51 27.01 5.67
N PHE A 21 16.03 26.82 4.44
CA PHE A 21 15.08 25.77 4.16
C PHE A 21 15.77 24.45 4.49
N THR A 22 15.63 23.99 5.73
CA THR A 22 15.70 22.56 5.99
C THR A 22 14.50 21.98 5.25
N ALA A 23 14.70 21.63 3.98
CA ALA A 23 13.84 20.69 3.30
C ALA A 23 13.93 19.40 4.12
N GLY A 24 13.06 19.28 5.12
CA GLY A 24 12.74 17.98 5.69
C GLY A 24 12.25 17.18 4.51
N ALA A 25 13.03 16.19 4.07
CA ALA A 25 12.51 15.19 3.19
C ALA A 25 11.30 14.62 3.92
N ALA A 26 10.09 14.94 3.44
CA ALA A 26 8.93 14.13 3.72
C ALA A 26 9.27 12.77 3.11
N GLN A 27 9.93 11.91 3.90
CA GLN A 27 10.06 10.52 3.57
C GLN A 27 8.63 10.01 3.62
N ALA A 28 8.02 9.81 2.45
CA ALA A 28 6.82 9.02 2.34
C ALA A 28 7.20 7.67 2.95
N THR A 29 6.78 7.44 4.19
CA THR A 29 6.81 6.11 4.77
C THR A 29 5.91 5.30 3.86
N PRO A 30 6.43 4.34 3.06
CA PRO A 30 5.54 3.47 2.32
C PRO A 30 4.70 2.75 3.37
N GLU A 31 3.38 2.84 3.26
CA GLU A 31 2.52 1.91 3.99
C GLU A 31 2.96 0.49 3.64
N PRO A 32 2.90 -0.45 4.61
CA PRO A 32 3.39 -1.79 4.35
C PRO A 32 2.43 -2.47 3.39
N ASP A 33 2.72 -2.39 2.09
CA ASP A 33 2.00 -3.22 1.13
C ASP A 33 2.24 -4.69 1.51
N VAL A 34 1.17 -5.41 1.79
CA VAL A 34 1.21 -6.82 2.15
C VAL A 34 1.25 -7.65 0.87
N TYR A 35 2.22 -8.56 0.78
CA TYR A 35 2.26 -9.52 -0.32
C TYR A 35 1.26 -10.65 -0.10
N LEU A 36 0.35 -10.85 -1.07
CA LEU A 36 -0.59 -11.97 -1.05
C LEU A 36 -0.06 -13.17 -1.84
N TYR A 37 0.24 -12.99 -3.13
CA TYR A 37 0.76 -14.03 -4.01
C TYR A 37 1.31 -13.43 -5.30
N THR A 38 1.91 -14.26 -6.16
CA THR A 38 2.35 -13.87 -7.52
C THR A 38 1.51 -14.63 -8.53
N GLY A 39 0.97 -13.93 -9.52
CA GLY A 39 0.11 -14.51 -10.55
C GLY A 39 0.24 -13.80 -11.90
N THR A 40 -0.78 -13.94 -12.74
CA THR A 40 -0.89 -13.16 -13.98
C THR A 40 -1.31 -11.72 -13.66
N LEU A 41 -1.16 -10.81 -14.62
CA LEU A 41 -1.70 -9.44 -14.46
C LEU A 41 -3.20 -9.48 -14.22
N ALA A 42 -3.93 -10.36 -14.92
CA ALA A 42 -5.37 -10.51 -14.75
C ALA A 42 -5.75 -10.91 -13.32
N HIS A 43 -5.08 -11.93 -12.74
CA HIS A 43 -5.33 -12.29 -11.34
C HIS A 43 -5.02 -11.16 -10.37
N CYS A 44 -3.93 -10.43 -10.60
CA CYS A 44 -3.58 -9.32 -9.74
C CYS A 44 -4.63 -8.20 -9.77
N THR A 45 -5.07 -7.81 -10.97
CA THR A 45 -6.10 -6.79 -11.15
C THR A 45 -7.43 -7.25 -10.57
N ASP A 46 -7.87 -8.47 -10.86
CA ASP A 46 -9.13 -9.04 -10.36
C ASP A 46 -9.15 -9.10 -8.83
N THR A 47 -8.07 -9.55 -8.19
CA THR A 47 -7.96 -9.52 -6.73
C THR A 47 -7.95 -8.13 -6.15
N GLY A 48 -7.21 -7.22 -6.76
CA GLY A 48 -7.17 -5.84 -6.32
C GLY A 48 -8.54 -5.17 -6.37
N GLU A 49 -9.22 -5.26 -7.51
CA GLU A 49 -10.53 -4.67 -7.74
C GLU A 49 -11.59 -5.27 -6.81
N HIS A 50 -11.71 -6.59 -6.72
CA HIS A 50 -12.65 -7.22 -5.81
C HIS A 50 -12.37 -6.93 -4.34
N GLY A 51 -11.08 -6.84 -3.96
CA GLY A 51 -10.71 -6.49 -2.60
C GLY A 51 -10.99 -5.04 -2.25
N VAL A 52 -10.81 -4.10 -3.17
CA VAL A 52 -11.19 -2.69 -2.97
C VAL A 52 -12.72 -2.55 -2.94
N ASP A 53 -13.43 -3.14 -3.89
CA ASP A 53 -14.90 -3.09 -3.97
C ASP A 53 -15.57 -3.77 -2.76
N GLY A 54 -14.98 -4.87 -2.27
CA GLY A 54 -15.41 -5.59 -1.08
C GLY A 54 -14.98 -4.93 0.24
N GLY A 55 -14.21 -3.84 0.18
CA GLY A 55 -13.72 -3.12 1.36
C GLY A 55 -12.63 -3.86 2.15
N VAL A 56 -11.99 -4.86 1.56
CA VAL A 56 -10.85 -5.59 2.15
C VAL A 56 -9.57 -4.77 2.04
N PHE A 57 -9.38 -4.06 0.92
CA PHE A 57 -8.19 -3.24 0.65
C PHE A 57 -8.56 -1.76 0.49
N SER A 58 -7.70 -0.85 0.96
CA SER A 58 -7.77 0.58 0.63
C SER A 58 -7.16 0.87 -0.74
N ASP A 59 -6.09 0.15 -1.08
CA ASP A 59 -5.41 0.20 -2.38
C ASP A 59 -4.70 -1.13 -2.69
N TYR A 60 -4.28 -1.31 -3.95
CA TYR A 60 -3.47 -2.44 -4.38
C TYR A 60 -2.47 -2.05 -5.46
N THR A 61 -1.36 -2.78 -5.52
CA THR A 61 -0.34 -2.62 -6.56
C THR A 61 -0.01 -3.97 -7.21
N CYS A 62 -0.07 -3.97 -8.54
CA CYS A 62 0.43 -5.08 -9.37
C CYS A 62 1.88 -4.84 -9.78
N ARG A 63 2.83 -5.38 -8.99
CA ARG A 63 4.25 -5.21 -9.26
C ARG A 63 4.75 -6.30 -10.20
N ASN A 64 5.17 -5.92 -11.41
CA ASN A 64 5.78 -6.84 -12.37
C ASN A 64 7.12 -7.39 -11.85
N GLY A 65 7.31 -8.70 -12.00
CA GLY A 65 8.56 -9.41 -11.71
C GLY A 65 8.78 -10.60 -12.64
N VAL A 66 9.90 -11.30 -12.46
CA VAL A 66 10.32 -12.41 -13.34
C VAL A 66 9.31 -13.56 -13.38
N ALA A 67 8.65 -13.84 -12.25
CA ALA A 67 7.70 -14.94 -12.11
C ALA A 67 6.24 -14.56 -12.39
N GLY A 68 5.96 -13.28 -12.70
CA GLY A 68 4.60 -12.75 -12.85
C GLY A 68 4.42 -11.43 -12.12
N TYR A 69 3.17 -11.10 -11.79
CA TYR A 69 2.81 -9.90 -11.05
C TYR A 69 2.56 -10.26 -9.58
N SER A 70 3.33 -9.65 -8.69
CA SER A 70 3.08 -9.73 -7.25
C SER A 70 1.88 -8.86 -6.90
N VAL A 71 0.93 -9.45 -6.17
CA VAL A 71 -0.25 -8.76 -5.62
C VAL A 71 0.16 -8.20 -4.26
N LEU A 72 0.32 -6.88 -4.21
CA LEU A 72 0.65 -6.13 -3.01
C LEU A 72 -0.59 -5.32 -2.62
N VAL A 73 -1.02 -5.39 -1.37
CA VAL A 73 -2.28 -4.77 -0.93
C VAL A 73 -2.10 -3.93 0.32
N GLU A 74 -2.85 -2.85 0.41
CA GLU A 74 -2.98 -2.07 1.63
C GLU A 74 -4.28 -2.50 2.34
N PRO A 75 -4.22 -3.12 3.53
CA PRO A 75 -5.40 -3.63 4.20
C PRO A 75 -6.29 -2.51 4.74
N THR A 76 -7.61 -2.69 4.70
CA THR A 76 -8.49 -1.89 5.57
C THR A 76 -8.60 -2.54 6.95
N TYR A 77 -8.87 -1.71 7.96
CA TYR A 77 -9.17 -2.17 9.33
C TYR A 77 -10.68 -2.19 9.62
N GLY A 78 -11.51 -2.23 8.57
CA GLY A 78 -12.97 -2.29 8.66
C GLY A 78 -13.50 -3.72 8.78
N SER A 79 -14.82 -3.84 8.96
CA SER A 79 -15.51 -5.14 8.93
C SER A 79 -15.90 -5.50 7.49
N PHE A 80 -15.57 -6.71 7.07
CA PHE A 80 -16.02 -7.30 5.81
C PHE A 80 -16.29 -8.79 6.02
N THR A 81 -17.19 -9.35 5.23
CA THR A 81 -17.62 -10.75 5.42
C THR A 81 -17.88 -11.38 4.08
N ASP A 82 -17.30 -12.57 3.88
CA ASP A 82 -17.47 -13.43 2.72
C ASP A 82 -17.18 -12.72 1.39
N VAL A 83 -16.09 -11.94 1.35
CA VAL A 83 -15.64 -11.28 0.13
C VAL A 83 -14.88 -12.28 -0.74
N ASP A 84 -15.37 -12.49 -1.98
CA ASP A 84 -14.65 -13.22 -3.01
C ASP A 84 -13.52 -12.34 -3.57
N LEU A 85 -12.27 -12.79 -3.41
CA LEU A 85 -11.10 -12.09 -3.91
C LEU A 85 -10.57 -12.62 -5.24
N ASN A 86 -10.75 -13.90 -5.54
CA ASN A 86 -10.25 -14.48 -6.79
C ASN A 86 -10.70 -15.93 -6.93
N THR A 87 -10.76 -16.40 -8.18
CA THR A 87 -10.80 -17.82 -8.49
C THR A 87 -9.47 -18.31 -9.05
N PHE A 88 -8.82 -19.23 -8.33
CA PHE A 88 -7.59 -19.91 -8.75
C PHE A 88 -7.92 -21.17 -9.56
N ASP A 89 -7.66 -21.14 -10.86
CA ASP A 89 -7.91 -22.24 -11.77
C ASP A 89 -6.73 -23.22 -11.87
N GLY A 90 -6.91 -24.29 -12.65
CA GLY A 90 -5.86 -25.26 -12.95
C GLY A 90 -5.61 -26.31 -11.84
N PRO A 91 -4.61 -27.20 -12.07
CA PRO A 91 -4.35 -28.33 -11.19
C PRO A 91 -3.86 -27.92 -9.80
N ASP A 92 -3.24 -26.75 -9.67
CA ASP A 92 -2.69 -26.23 -8.40
C ASP A 92 -3.59 -25.17 -7.74
N GLY A 93 -4.81 -24.96 -8.26
CA GLY A 93 -5.71 -23.90 -7.80
C GLY A 93 -6.00 -23.94 -6.30
N GLN A 94 -6.14 -25.14 -5.72
CA GLN A 94 -6.37 -25.30 -4.28
C GLN A 94 -5.18 -24.79 -3.47
N THR A 95 -3.97 -25.18 -3.87
CA THR A 95 -2.73 -24.81 -3.19
C THR A 95 -2.48 -23.31 -3.32
N ASN A 96 -2.73 -22.73 -4.49
CA ASN A 96 -2.58 -21.28 -4.71
C ASN A 96 -3.59 -20.48 -3.88
N CYS A 97 -4.84 -20.92 -3.82
CA CYS A 97 -5.86 -20.31 -2.95
C CYS A 97 -5.44 -20.35 -1.48
N GLN A 98 -4.99 -21.51 -0.99
CA GLN A 98 -4.53 -21.65 0.40
C GLN A 98 -3.29 -20.80 0.69
N PHE A 99 -2.37 -20.70 -0.27
CA PHE A 99 -1.19 -19.87 -0.13
C PHE A 99 -1.55 -18.39 0.03
N ALA A 100 -2.37 -17.86 -0.89
CA ALA A 100 -2.87 -16.49 -0.83
C ALA A 100 -3.65 -16.22 0.47
N GLY A 101 -4.60 -17.12 0.79
CA GLY A 101 -5.41 -17.08 2.00
C GLY A 101 -4.57 -17.05 3.29
N ASN A 102 -3.55 -17.89 3.37
CA ASN A 102 -2.65 -17.92 4.52
C ASN A 102 -1.79 -16.67 4.62
N ASN A 103 -1.25 -16.14 3.52
CA ASN A 103 -0.44 -14.93 3.57
C ASN A 103 -1.24 -13.75 4.10
N GLY A 104 -2.41 -13.46 3.52
CA GLY A 104 -3.21 -12.33 4.02
C GLY A 104 -3.68 -12.54 5.47
N ARG A 105 -3.96 -13.77 5.91
CA ARG A 105 -4.28 -14.02 7.32
C ARG A 105 -3.09 -13.80 8.25
N ASN A 106 -1.91 -14.30 7.87
CA ASN A 106 -0.71 -14.22 8.70
C ASN A 106 -0.17 -12.78 8.79
N GLU A 107 -0.37 -11.99 7.75
CA GLU A 107 0.01 -10.58 7.67
C GLU A 107 -1.09 -9.64 8.19
N GLY A 108 -2.23 -10.18 8.66
CA GLY A 108 -3.28 -9.41 9.32
C GLY A 108 -4.21 -8.64 8.39
N VAL A 109 -4.28 -9.02 7.11
CA VAL A 109 -5.20 -8.42 6.13
C VAL A 109 -6.65 -8.84 6.38
N TRP A 110 -6.85 -10.10 6.80
CA TRP A 110 -8.15 -10.66 7.19
C TRP A 110 -8.00 -11.62 8.37
N SER A 111 -9.08 -11.84 9.11
CA SER A 111 -9.08 -12.73 10.28
C SER A 111 -9.26 -14.21 9.88
N SER A 112 -9.98 -14.46 8.79
CA SER A 112 -10.25 -15.82 8.29
C SER A 112 -10.40 -15.86 6.78
N TYR A 113 -10.22 -17.06 6.21
CA TYR A 113 -10.47 -17.32 4.80
C TYR A 113 -10.99 -18.73 4.59
N THR A 114 -11.67 -18.95 3.48
CA THR A 114 -12.07 -20.26 2.98
C THR A 114 -11.70 -20.38 1.51
N CYS A 115 -11.17 -21.55 1.13
CA CYS A 115 -11.00 -21.92 -0.27
C CYS A 115 -12.15 -22.85 -0.66
N GLN A 116 -13.10 -22.33 -1.44
CA GLN A 116 -14.27 -23.06 -1.88
C GLN A 116 -14.13 -23.54 -3.33
N LEU A 117 -14.45 -24.79 -3.61
CA LEU A 117 -14.46 -25.29 -4.99
C LEU A 117 -15.64 -24.66 -5.76
N GLY A 118 -15.32 -23.87 -6.79
CA GLY A 118 -16.25 -23.30 -7.74
C GLY A 118 -16.29 -24.06 -9.07
N ILE A 119 -16.99 -23.50 -10.06
CA ILE A 119 -17.15 -24.12 -11.39
C ILE A 119 -15.84 -24.13 -12.17
N VAL A 120 -15.04 -23.06 -12.03
CA VAL A 120 -13.83 -22.81 -12.85
C VAL A 120 -12.53 -22.92 -12.06
N GLY A 121 -12.59 -23.17 -10.75
CA GLY A 121 -11.41 -23.22 -9.89
C GLY A 121 -11.74 -23.11 -8.41
N TRP A 122 -10.74 -22.83 -7.59
CA TRP A 122 -10.88 -22.61 -6.15
C TRP A 122 -11.02 -21.12 -5.85
N ILE A 123 -12.15 -20.75 -5.27
CA ILE A 123 -12.51 -19.38 -4.92
C ILE A 123 -11.94 -19.05 -3.54
N LEU A 124 -11.20 -17.94 -3.43
CA LEU A 124 -10.74 -17.41 -2.16
C LEU A 124 -11.77 -16.44 -1.60
N ILE A 125 -12.37 -16.83 -0.47
CA ILE A 125 -13.36 -16.04 0.25
C ILE A 125 -12.75 -15.60 1.58
N VAL A 126 -12.82 -14.31 1.93
CA VAL A 126 -12.18 -13.75 3.14
C VAL A 126 -13.16 -12.97 4.02
N SER A 127 -12.87 -12.93 5.33
CA SER A 127 -13.66 -12.22 6.35
C SER A 127 -12.76 -11.64 7.44
N ASN A 128 -13.16 -10.50 8.02
CA ASN A 128 -12.53 -9.87 9.18
C ASN A 128 -13.48 -9.78 10.37
#